data_AF-A0A5N9EME3-F1
#
_entry.id   AF-A0A5N9EME3-F1
#
_cell.length_a   1.000
_cell.length_b   1.000
_cell.length_c   1.000
_cell.angle_alpha   90.00
_cell.angle_beta   90.00
_cell.angle_gamma   90.00
#
_symmetry.space_group_name_H-M   'P 1'
#
loop_
_entity.id
_entity.type
_entity.pdbx_description
1 polymer ?
#
loop_
_entity_poly.entity_id
_entity_poly.type
_entity_poly.pdbx_seq_one_letter_code
_entity_poly.pdbx_strand_id
1 'polypeptide(L)'
;MVSSPEDRSGVIKALAEGVGGQIISFDYCFGEFDFVGAFEFPDNTTMASLVMAVGSTGSVTNLRTTVLIPVGDGFAAAQRAKEMTYRPPGQ
;
A
#
# COMPACT_ATOMS: atom_id res chain seq x y z
N MET A 1 -17.11 15.99 2.43
CA MET A 1 -17.72 14.65 2.32
C MET A 1 -19.23 14.67 2.58
N VAL A 2 -19.75 15.37 3.59
CA VAL A 2 -21.21 15.33 3.90
C VAL A 2 -22.03 16.34 3.07
N SER A 3 -21.50 17.54 2.83
CA SER A 3 -22.21 18.58 2.06
C SER A 3 -22.21 18.35 0.55
N SER A 4 -21.28 17.53 0.05
CA SER A 4 -21.16 17.13 -1.35
C SER A 4 -20.46 15.76 -1.38
N PRO A 5 -21.20 14.65 -1.27
CA PRO A 5 -20.64 13.32 -1.37
C PRO A 5 -20.14 13.10 -2.80
N GLU A 6 -18.86 12.77 -2.93
CA GLU A 6 -18.21 12.47 -4.20
C GLU A 6 -17.73 11.03 -4.16
N ASP A 7 -18.12 10.24 -5.15
CA ASP A 7 -17.57 8.91 -5.33
C ASP A 7 -16.18 9.01 -5.96
N ARG A 8 -15.17 8.86 -5.12
CA ARG A 8 -13.75 8.92 -5.53
C ARG A 8 -13.23 7.59 -6.08
N SER A 9 -14.02 6.52 -6.06
CA SER A 9 -13.58 5.20 -6.52
C SER A 9 -13.18 5.22 -7.99
N GLY A 10 -13.91 5.95 -8.84
CA GLY A 10 -13.61 6.11 -10.26
C GLY A 10 -12.29 6.84 -10.52
N VAL A 11 -11.99 7.88 -9.72
CA VAL A 11 -10.74 8.63 -9.82
C VAL A 11 -9.54 7.77 -9.44
N ILE A 12 -9.67 7.02 -8.33
CA ILE A 12 -8.61 6.12 -7.85
C ILE A 12 -8.39 4.99 -8.86
N LYS A 13 -9.46 4.44 -9.45
CA LYS A 13 -9.39 3.40 -10.48
C LYS A 13 -8.64 3.90 -11.73
N ALA A 14 -9.04 5.04 -12.29
CA ALA A 14 -8.39 5.60 -13.47
C ALA A 14 -6.90 5.90 -13.22
N LEU A 15 -6.58 6.37 -12.01
CA LEU A 15 -5.20 6.66 -11.61
C LEU A 15 -4.36 5.39 -11.50
N ALA A 16 -4.89 4.31 -10.89
CA ALA A 16 -4.20 3.03 -10.79
C ALA A 16 -3.99 2.37 -12.17
N GLU A 17 -5.06 2.31 -12.99
CA GLU A 17 -5.00 1.72 -14.33
C GLU A 17 -4.07 2.49 -15.27
N GLY A 18 -4.02 3.83 -15.14
CA GLY A 18 -3.17 4.69 -15.96
C GLY A 18 -1.67 4.45 -15.78
N VAL A 19 -1.26 3.82 -14.69
CA VAL A 19 0.14 3.43 -14.43
C VAL A 19 0.34 1.90 -14.44
N GLY A 20 -0.61 1.16 -15.03
CA GLY A 20 -0.52 -0.29 -15.17
C GLY A 20 -0.84 -1.08 -13.90
N GLY A 21 -1.46 -0.44 -12.91
CA GLY A 21 -1.91 -1.10 -11.68
C GLY A 21 -3.38 -1.52 -11.73
N GLN A 22 -3.75 -2.33 -10.73
CA GLN A 22 -5.09 -2.83 -10.51
C GLN A 22 -5.49 -2.59 -9.05
N ILE A 23 -6.75 -2.22 -8.84
CA ILE A 23 -7.37 -2.20 -7.51
C ILE A 23 -7.96 -3.57 -7.24
N ILE A 24 -7.49 -4.24 -6.18
CA ILE A 24 -8.05 -5.51 -5.69
C ILE A 24 -9.25 -5.21 -4.80
N SER A 25 -9.10 -4.28 -3.86
CA SER A 25 -10.19 -3.75 -3.05
C SER A 25 -9.89 -2.31 -2.59
N PHE A 26 -10.95 -1.54 -2.32
CA PHE A 26 -10.85 -0.21 -1.73
C PHE A 26 -12.11 0.07 -0.92
N ASP A 27 -11.96 0.08 0.40
CA ASP A 27 -13.06 -0.04 1.34
C ASP A 27 -12.96 1.04 2.42
N TYR A 28 -14.10 1.48 2.93
CA TYR A 28 -14.11 2.24 4.18
C TYR A 28 -13.77 1.32 5.34
N CYS A 29 -13.00 1.82 6.30
CA CYS A 29 -12.70 1.11 7.54
C CYS A 29 -12.98 1.99 8.75
N PHE A 30 -13.35 1.36 9.87
CA PHE A 30 -13.40 2.04 11.16
C PHE A 30 -12.06 1.86 11.88
N GLY A 31 -11.59 2.91 12.56
CA GLY A 31 -10.34 2.90 13.31
C GLY A 31 -9.55 4.18 13.10
N GLU A 32 -8.24 4.04 12.96
CA GLU A 32 -7.31 5.17 12.74
C GLU A 32 -7.45 5.79 11.34
N PHE A 33 -7.91 5.02 10.35
CA PHE A 33 -8.04 5.44 8.96
C PHE A 33 -9.49 5.37 8.50
N ASP A 34 -9.83 6.22 7.53
CA ASP A 34 -11.16 6.20 6.88
C ASP A 34 -11.24 5.17 5.76
N PHE A 35 -10.10 4.78 5.16
CA PHE A 35 -10.04 3.88 4.01
C PHE A 35 -8.89 2.88 4.13
N VAL A 36 -9.10 1.68 3.59
CA VAL A 36 -8.08 0.67 3.34
C VAL A 36 -8.20 0.18 1.89
N GLY A 37 -7.08 -0.06 1.22
CA GLY A 37 -7.10 -0.59 -0.13
C GLY A 37 -5.97 -1.58 -0.38
N ALA A 38 -6.29 -2.59 -1.18
CA ALA A 38 -5.33 -3.54 -1.72
C ALA A 38 -5.17 -3.27 -3.22
N PHE A 39 -3.92 -3.14 -3.65
CA PHE A 39 -3.58 -2.81 -5.02
C PHE A 39 -2.46 -3.72 -5.51
N GLU A 40 -2.48 -4.01 -6.79
CA GLU A 40 -1.41 -4.72 -7.49
C GLU A 40 -0.80 -3.78 -8.54
N PHE A 41 0.53 -3.66 -8.55
CA PHE A 41 1.27 -2.81 -9.48
C PHE A 41 2.44 -3.60 -10.08
N PRO A 42 2.96 -3.18 -11.25
CA PRO A 42 4.07 -3.87 -11.90
C PRO A 42 5.34 -3.93 -11.06
N ASP A 43 5.58 -2.90 -10.23
CA ASP A 43 6.72 -2.82 -9.32
C ASP A 43 6.47 -1.82 -8.16
N ASN A 44 7.35 -1.86 -7.16
CA ASN A 44 7.28 -0.99 -5.98
C ASN A 44 7.47 0.49 -6.32
N THR A 45 8.23 0.82 -7.37
CA THR A 45 8.50 2.21 -7.76
C THR A 45 7.25 2.85 -8.34
N THR A 46 6.49 2.09 -9.13
CA THR A 46 5.21 2.51 -9.69
C THR A 46 4.21 2.83 -8.59
N MET A 47 4.01 1.91 -7.62
CA MET A 47 3.14 2.17 -6.47
C MET A 47 3.63 3.35 -5.61
N ALA A 48 4.94 3.43 -5.34
CA ALA A 48 5.50 4.54 -4.56
C ALA A 48 5.30 5.90 -5.25
N SER A 49 5.46 5.97 -6.57
CA SER A 49 5.22 7.19 -7.35
C SER A 49 3.76 7.65 -7.23
N LEU A 50 2.81 6.70 -7.23
CA LEU A 50 1.39 6.97 -7.05
C LEU A 50 1.10 7.57 -5.68
N VAL A 51 1.62 6.93 -4.62
CA VAL A 51 1.46 7.38 -3.24
C VAL A 51 2.05 8.78 -3.05
N MET A 52 3.22 9.05 -3.64
CA MET A 52 3.84 10.38 -3.60
C MET A 52 2.98 11.42 -4.34
N ALA A 53 2.49 11.10 -5.53
CA ALA A 53 1.62 11.98 -6.30
C ALA A 53 0.34 12.32 -5.50
N VAL A 54 -0.37 11.31 -4.99
CA VAL A 54 -1.58 11.50 -4.17
C VAL A 54 -1.26 12.29 -2.90
N GLY A 55 -0.22 11.91 -2.17
CA GLY A 55 0.17 12.58 -0.92
C GLY A 55 0.56 14.04 -1.11
N SER A 56 1.19 14.38 -2.24
CA SER A 56 1.58 15.76 -2.56
C SER A 56 0.39 16.71 -2.79
N THR A 57 -0.81 16.17 -3.08
CA THR A 57 -2.01 16.98 -3.27
C THR A 57 -2.57 17.56 -1.97
N GLY A 58 -2.19 17.00 -0.81
CA GLY A 58 -2.82 17.30 0.48
C GLY A 58 -4.27 16.83 0.60
N SER A 59 -4.83 16.16 -0.41
CA SER A 59 -6.21 15.66 -0.41
C SER A 59 -6.39 14.40 0.44
N VAL A 60 -5.28 13.75 0.82
CA VAL A 60 -5.24 12.59 1.70
C VAL A 60 -4.14 12.82 2.75
N THR A 61 -4.46 12.61 4.01
CA THR A 61 -3.53 12.69 5.14
C THR A 61 -3.26 11.30 5.71
N ASN A 62 -2.17 11.14 6.45
CA ASN A 62 -1.81 9.88 7.12
C ASN A 62 -1.69 8.66 6.19
N LEU A 63 -1.28 8.86 4.93
CA LEU A 63 -1.04 7.76 3.98
C LEU A 63 0.00 6.79 4.52
N ARG A 64 -0.38 5.50 4.63
CA ARG A 64 0.52 4.41 5.01
C ARG A 64 0.51 3.34 3.93
N THR A 65 1.69 3.05 3.39
CA THR A 65 1.87 2.03 2.34
C THR A 65 2.63 0.85 2.90
N THR A 66 2.10 -0.35 2.70
CA THR A 66 2.72 -1.61 3.13
C THR A 66 2.83 -2.52 1.91
N VAL A 67 4.06 -2.92 1.57
CA VAL A 67 4.27 -3.94 0.54
C VAL A 67 3.88 -5.29 1.12
N LEU A 68 2.94 -5.97 0.45
CA LEU A 68 2.61 -7.35 0.77
C LEU A 68 3.57 -8.27 0.03
N ILE A 69 4.15 -9.23 0.74
CA ILE A 69 4.93 -10.31 0.13
C ILE A 69 4.09 -11.58 0.08
N PRO A 70 4.25 -12.43 -0.95
CA PRO A 70 3.63 -13.74 -1.00
C PRO A 70 4.00 -14.57 0.24
N VAL A 71 3.06 -15.42 0.69
CA VAL A 71 3.31 -16.35 1.81
C VAL A 71 4.53 -17.24 1.56
N GLY A 72 4.74 -17.66 0.31
CA GLY A 72 5.91 -18.46 -0.10
C GLY A 72 7.25 -17.73 0.11
N ASP A 73 7.29 -16.43 -0.18
CA ASP A 73 8.48 -15.60 0.04
C ASP A 73 8.73 -15.41 1.54
N GLY A 74 7.66 -15.21 2.32
CA GLY A 74 7.74 -15.18 3.78
C GLY A 74 8.31 -16.49 4.36
N PHE A 75 7.88 -17.63 3.84
CA PHE A 75 8.43 -18.94 4.25
C PHE A 75 9.90 -19.11 3.85
N ALA A 76 10.26 -18.74 2.61
CA ALA A 76 11.64 -18.80 2.13
C ALA A 76 12.56 -17.84 2.90
N ALA A 77 12.05 -16.68 3.34
CA ALA A 77 12.75 -15.76 4.22
C ALA A 77 12.97 -16.38 5.61
N ALA A 78 11.94 -17.02 6.18
CA ALA A 78 12.04 -17.71 7.46
C ALA A 78 13.05 -18.88 7.44
N GLN A 79 13.14 -19.62 6.33
CA GLN A 79 14.16 -20.65 6.16
C GLN A 79 15.58 -20.07 6.18
N ARG A 80 15.84 -19.01 5.40
CA ARG A 80 17.14 -18.33 5.38
C ARG A 80 17.50 -17.71 6.73
N ALA A 81 16.52 -17.17 7.45
CA ALA A 81 16.75 -16.57 8.76
C ALA A 81 17.31 -17.58 9.78
N LYS A 82 16.99 -18.88 9.66
CA LYS A 82 17.56 -19.92 10.55
C LYS A 82 19.07 -20.10 10.38
N GLU A 83 19.62 -19.73 9.23
CA GLU A 83 21.04 -19.84 8.90
C GLU A 83 21.83 -18.60 9.33
N MET A 84 21.13 -17.52 9.70
CA MET A 84 21.73 -16.25 10.11
C MET A 84 22.01 -16.25 11.61
N THR A 85 23.23 -15.87 11.99
CA THR A 85 23.57 -15.55 13.39
C THR A 85 23.66 -14.03 13.53
N TYR A 86 22.74 -13.43 14.27
CA TYR A 86 22.79 -12.03 14.65
C TYR A 86 23.25 -11.92 16.10
N ARG A 87 24.32 -11.15 16.35
CA ARG A 87 24.70 -10.73 17.70
C ARG A 87 24.18 -9.33 17.94
N PRO A 88 23.28 -9.12 18.92
CA PRO A 88 22.79 -7.80 19.24
C PRO A 88 23.95 -6.93 19.77
N PRO A 89 23.95 -5.62 19.50
CA PRO A 89 24.93 -4.70 20.07
C PRO A 89 24.96 -4.80 21.60
N GLY A 90 26.15 -4.91 22.18
CA GLY A 90 26.35 -4.98 23.64
C GLY A 90 26.36 -6.40 24.24
N GLN A 91 26.39 -7.45 23.42
CA GLN A 91 26.80 -8.82 23.82
C GLN A 91 28.21 -9.15 23.33
#